data_AF-A0A3D5ZFJ8-F1
#
_entry.id   AF-A0A3D5ZFJ8-F1
#
_cell.length_a   1.000
_cell.length_b   1.000
_cell.length_c   1.000
_cell.angle_alpha   90.00
_cell.angle_beta   90.00
_cell.angle_gamma   90.00
#
_symmetry.space_group_name_H-M   'P 1'
#
loop_
_entity.id
_entity.type
_entity.pdbx_description
1 polymer ?
#
loop_
_entity_poly.entity_id
_entity_poly.type
_entity_poly.pdbx_seq_one_letter_code
_entity_poly.pdbx_strand_id
1 'polypeptide(L)'
;MKKENLNSAPWTEKEKAELARLWLMQIPVRIIAEQLQRSPSAVVSGAWRLQLPRQDEVSLHQHLLRSCLKCQKSFCSQGKHNRICDPCRAHPTRSMLDHIFVA
;
A
#
# COMPACT_ATOMS: atom_id res chain seq x y z
N MET A 1 -26.22 25.56 -9.12
CA MET A 1 -25.67 24.37 -9.79
C MET A 1 -26.23 23.14 -9.10
N LYS A 2 -27.07 22.35 -9.76
CA LYS A 2 -27.61 21.11 -9.19
C LYS A 2 -26.50 20.05 -9.23
N LYS A 3 -26.07 19.55 -8.07
CA LYS A 3 -25.20 18.37 -8.01
C LYS A 3 -26.06 17.17 -8.40
N GLU A 4 -26.09 16.85 -9.69
CA GLU A 4 -26.71 15.61 -10.16
C GLU A 4 -26.07 14.45 -9.40
N ASN A 5 -26.92 13.59 -8.85
CA ASN A 5 -26.51 12.51 -7.98
C ASN A 5 -25.94 11.37 -8.86
N LEU A 6 -24.73 11.56 -9.39
CA LEU A 6 -23.99 10.62 -10.26
C LEU A 6 -23.71 9.26 -9.59
N ASN A 7 -24.04 9.11 -8.30
CA ASN A 7 -23.91 7.88 -7.54
C ASN A 7 -24.83 6.75 -8.03
N SER A 8 -25.91 7.07 -8.74
CA SER A 8 -26.88 6.08 -9.24
C SER A 8 -26.78 5.82 -10.75
N ALA A 9 -25.93 6.56 -11.46
CA ALA A 9 -25.81 6.41 -12.91
C ALA A 9 -25.23 5.03 -13.25
N PRO A 10 -25.76 4.32 -14.26
CA PRO A 10 -25.18 3.07 -14.73
C PRO A 10 -23.74 3.29 -15.22
N TRP A 11 -22.88 2.30 -15.05
CA TRP A 11 -21.49 2.34 -15.53
C TRP A 11 -21.47 2.13 -17.04
N THR A 12 -20.96 3.10 -17.79
CA THR A 12 -20.72 2.97 -19.23
C THR A 12 -19.52 2.05 -19.50
N GLU A 13 -19.45 1.45 -20.69
CA GLU A 13 -18.29 0.60 -21.08
C GLU A 13 -16.97 1.37 -21.06
N LYS A 14 -17.00 2.66 -21.44
CA LYS A 14 -15.83 3.54 -21.38
C LYS A 14 -15.34 3.76 -19.94
N GLU A 15 -16.26 4.02 -19.00
CA GLU A 15 -15.92 4.15 -17.58
C GLU A 15 -15.40 2.85 -16.99
N LYS A 16 -15.95 1.69 -17.39
CA LYS A 16 -15.47 0.38 -16.93
C LYS A 16 -14.05 0.11 -17.40
N ALA A 17 -13.74 0.39 -18.67
CA ALA A 17 -12.40 0.23 -19.22
C ALA A 17 -11.38 1.14 -18.52
N GLU A 18 -11.76 2.40 -18.28
CA GLU A 18 -10.89 3.36 -17.59
C GLU A 18 -10.70 3.00 -16.10
N LEU A 19 -11.76 2.53 -15.43
CA LEU A 19 -11.67 2.01 -14.07
C LEU A 19 -10.68 0.84 -14.00
N ALA A 20 -10.80 -0.15 -14.89
CA ALA A 20 -9.89 -1.29 -14.92
C ALA A 20 -8.43 -0.84 -15.13
N ARG A 21 -8.19 0.09 -16.06
CA ARG A 21 -6.86 0.64 -16.34
C ARG A 21 -6.26 1.31 -15.10
N LEU A 22 -6.99 2.24 -14.47
CA LEU A 22 -6.54 2.98 -13.29
C LEU A 22 -6.33 2.06 -12.08
N TRP A 23 -7.22 1.07 -11.92
CA TRP A 23 -7.17 0.10 -10.83
C TRP A 23 -5.93 -0.79 -10.91
N LEU A 24 -5.64 -1.34 -12.11
CA LEU A 24 -4.45 -2.15 -12.36
C LEU A 24 -3.15 -1.34 -12.23
N MET A 25 -3.20 -0.03 -12.49
CA MET A 25 -2.10 0.90 -12.22
C MET A 25 -1.91 1.24 -10.73
N GLN A 26 -2.72 0.66 -9.84
CA GLN A 26 -2.62 0.88 -8.39
C GLN A 26 -2.82 2.34 -7.99
N ILE A 27 -3.62 3.08 -8.77
CA ILE A 27 -3.99 4.45 -8.43
C ILE A 27 -4.89 4.43 -7.18
N PRO A 28 -4.67 5.31 -6.20
CA PRO A 28 -5.50 5.35 -5.00
C PRO A 28 -6.98 5.60 -5.34
N VAL A 29 -7.90 4.86 -4.72
CA VAL A 29 -9.36 4.94 -4.98
C VAL A 29 -9.90 6.38 -4.98
N ARG A 30 -9.39 7.26 -4.10
CA ARG A 30 -9.79 8.67 -4.06
C ARG A 30 -9.51 9.42 -5.38
N ILE A 31 -8.37 9.14 -6.01
CA ILE A 31 -7.97 9.77 -7.27
C ILE A 31 -8.79 9.20 -8.43
N ILE A 32 -9.04 7.88 -8.41
CA ILE A 32 -9.93 7.23 -9.39
C ILE A 32 -11.35 7.83 -9.30
N ALA A 33 -11.84 8.05 -8.07
CA ALA A 33 -13.15 8.64 -7.82
C ALA A 33 -13.25 10.07 -8.36
N GLU A 34 -12.23 10.90 -8.14
CA GLU A 34 -12.15 12.25 -8.71
C GLU A 34 -12.14 12.21 -10.25
N GLN A 35 -11.31 11.34 -10.84
CA GLN A 35 -11.14 11.23 -12.29
C GLN A 35 -12.41 10.73 -13.00
N LEU A 36 -13.12 9.78 -12.40
CA LEU A 36 -14.36 9.23 -12.94
C LEU A 36 -15.60 10.01 -12.49
N GLN A 37 -15.43 11.07 -11.67
CA GLN A 37 -16.52 11.83 -11.06
C GLN A 37 -17.56 10.94 -10.33
N ARG A 38 -17.07 9.89 -9.66
CA ARG A 38 -17.89 8.96 -8.86
C ARG A 38 -17.50 9.04 -7.39
N SER A 39 -18.34 8.53 -6.50
CA SER A 39 -17.93 8.37 -5.09
C SER A 39 -16.92 7.23 -4.94
N PRO A 40 -16.03 7.28 -3.93
CA PRO A 40 -15.08 6.21 -3.63
C PRO A 40 -15.76 4.84 -3.45
N SER A 41 -16.92 4.81 -2.78
CA SER A 41 -17.69 3.58 -2.58
C SER A 41 -18.23 2.99 -3.89
N ALA A 42 -18.63 3.84 -4.84
CA ALA A 42 -19.07 3.40 -6.16
C ALA A 42 -17.91 2.82 -6.97
N VAL A 43 -16.71 3.39 -6.87
CA VAL A 43 -15.48 2.87 -7.50
C VAL A 43 -15.14 1.48 -6.98
N VAL A 44 -15.11 1.29 -5.66
CA VAL A 44 -14.82 -0.03 -5.04
C VAL A 44 -15.87 -1.07 -5.45
N SER A 45 -17.15 -0.70 -5.40
CA SER A 45 -18.25 -1.58 -5.80
C SER A 45 -18.19 -1.91 -7.29
N GLY A 46 -17.83 -0.93 -8.13
CA GLY A 46 -17.63 -1.11 -9.57
C GLY A 46 -16.48 -2.07 -9.87
N ALA A 47 -15.35 -1.91 -9.19
CA ALA A 47 -14.19 -2.79 -9.36
C ALA A 47 -14.50 -4.23 -8.97
N TRP A 48 -15.26 -4.42 -7.88
CA TRP A 48 -15.73 -5.75 -7.47
C TRP A 48 -16.66 -6.39 -8.52
N ARG A 49 -17.60 -5.63 -9.10
CA ARG A 49 -18.48 -6.12 -10.16
C ARG A 49 -17.72 -6.49 -11.44
N LEU A 50 -16.60 -5.82 -11.71
CA LEU A 50 -15.70 -6.13 -12.81
C LEU A 50 -14.71 -7.27 -12.47
N GLN A 51 -14.80 -7.86 -11.27
CA GLN A 51 -13.90 -8.92 -10.80
C GLN A 51 -12.42 -8.53 -10.86
N LEU A 52 -12.10 -7.27 -10.60
CA LEU A 52 -10.72 -6.80 -10.55
C LEU A 52 -10.02 -7.30 -9.27
N PRO A 53 -8.71 -7.62 -9.33
CA PRO A 53 -7.96 -8.10 -8.18
C PRO A 53 -7.91 -7.03 -7.08
N ARG A 54 -7.73 -7.45 -5.83
CA ARG A 54 -7.71 -6.50 -4.72
C ARG A 54 -6.42 -5.65 -4.77
N GLN A 55 -6.52 -4.33 -4.57
CA GLN A 55 -5.34 -3.44 -4.69
C GLN A 55 -4.22 -3.79 -3.68
N ASP A 56 -4.57 -4.37 -2.53
CA ASP A 56 -3.62 -4.87 -1.53
C ASP A 56 -2.91 -6.17 -1.95
N GLU A 57 -3.51 -7.01 -2.80
CA GLU A 57 -2.85 -8.20 -3.37
C GLU A 57 -1.69 -7.82 -4.28
N VAL A 58 -1.81 -6.68 -4.96
CA VAL A 58 -0.79 -6.18 -5.90
C VAL A 58 0.30 -5.36 -5.16
N SER A 59 0.13 -5.02 -3.87
CA SER A 59 1.07 -4.23 -3.04
C SER A 59 1.80 -5.04 -1.95
N LEU A 60 2.11 -6.31 -2.23
CA LEU A 60 2.82 -7.18 -1.27
C LEU A 60 4.22 -6.67 -0.86
N HIS A 61 4.80 -5.70 -1.58
CA HIS A 61 6.20 -5.30 -1.37
C HIS A 61 6.38 -4.12 -0.39
N GLN A 62 5.39 -3.24 -0.22
CA GLN A 62 5.60 -1.99 0.54
C GLN A 62 5.34 -2.14 2.04
N HIS A 63 4.39 -2.96 2.46
CA HIS A 63 4.05 -3.14 3.88
C HIS A 63 4.98 -4.07 4.65
N LEU A 64 5.87 -4.78 3.95
CA LEU A 64 6.85 -5.69 4.55
C LEU A 64 8.17 -4.99 4.88
N LEU A 65 8.49 -3.86 4.23
CA LEU A 65 9.71 -3.09 4.48
C LEU A 65 9.60 -2.30 5.79
N ARG A 66 10.45 -2.63 6.75
CA ARG A 66 10.53 -1.98 8.06
C ARG A 66 11.97 -1.59 8.37
N SER A 67 12.15 -0.54 9.17
CA SER A 67 13.47 -0.19 9.71
C SER A 67 13.81 -1.10 10.88
N CYS A 68 15.03 -1.64 10.87
CA CYS A 68 15.57 -2.42 11.98
C CYS A 68 15.79 -1.53 13.21
N LEU A 69 15.32 -1.94 14.39
CA LEU A 69 15.53 -1.18 15.63
C LEU A 69 16.98 -1.14 16.11
N LYS A 70 17.86 -2.01 15.59
CA LYS A 70 19.29 -2.04 15.95
C LYS A 70 20.15 -1.20 15.00
N CYS A 71 20.01 -1.39 13.69
CA CYS A 71 20.87 -0.75 12.68
C CYS A 71 20.15 0.24 11.76
N GLN A 72 18.84 0.45 11.95
CA GLN A 72 17.98 1.33 11.15
C GLN A 72 17.84 0.97 9.66
N LYS A 73 18.53 -0.06 9.16
CA LYS A 73 18.40 -0.55 7.78
C LYS A 73 16.99 -1.06 7.49
N SER A 74 16.49 -0.76 6.30
CA SER A 74 15.22 -1.30 5.78
C SER A 74 15.37 -2.79 5.48
N PHE A 75 14.42 -3.60 5.93
CA PHE A 75 14.39 -5.05 5.70
C PHE A 75 12.95 -5.56 5.63
N CYS A 76 12.74 -6.69 4.95
CA CYS A 76 11.44 -7.35 4.91
C CYS A 76 11.20 -8.13 6.20
N SER A 77 10.11 -7.83 6.92
CA SER A 77 9.76 -8.55 8.15
C SER A 77 8.49 -9.38 7.97
N GLN A 78 8.55 -10.67 8.26
CA GLN A 78 7.34 -11.48 8.43
C GLN A 78 6.83 -11.33 9.87
N GLY A 79 5.69 -10.67 10.04
CA GLY A 79 4.99 -10.51 11.33
C GLY A 79 5.16 -9.16 12.03
N LYS A 80 4.11 -8.73 12.76
CA LYS A 80 4.01 -7.41 13.42
C LYS A 80 5.14 -7.14 14.43
N HIS A 81 5.62 -8.20 15.09
CA HIS A 81 6.63 -8.15 16.15
C HIS A 81 8.07 -8.27 15.65
N ASN A 82 8.28 -8.59 14.37
CA ASN A 82 9.62 -8.72 13.84
C ASN A 82 10.18 -7.34 13.42
N ARG A 83 10.99 -6.75 14.30
CA ARG A 83 11.56 -5.40 14.12
C ARG A 83 13.10 -5.39 14.07
N ILE A 84 13.73 -6.56 14.01
CA ILE A 84 15.20 -6.71 13.95
C ILE A 84 15.53 -7.54 12.70
N CYS A 85 16.41 -7.02 11.83
CA CYS A 85 16.81 -7.72 10.61
C CYS A 85 17.67 -8.96 10.91
N ASP A 86 17.73 -9.90 9.97
CA ASP A 86 18.46 -11.16 10.15
C ASP A 86 19.94 -10.98 10.52
N PRO A 87 20.71 -10.03 9.92
CA PRO A 87 22.07 -9.76 10.35
C PRO A 87 22.17 -9.30 11.82
N CYS A 88 21.26 -8.43 12.26
CA CYS A 88 21.22 -7.95 13.65
C CYS A 88 20.72 -9.01 14.63
N ARG A 89 19.92 -9.97 14.16
CA ARG A 89 19.43 -11.12 14.92
C ARG A 89 20.51 -12.19 15.08
N ALA A 90 21.26 -12.47 14.02
CA ALA A 90 22.36 -13.45 13.99
C ALA A 90 23.60 -12.98 14.75
N HIS A 91 23.80 -11.65 14.84
CA HIS A 91 24.83 -11.04 15.66
C HIS A 91 24.18 -10.23 16.80
N PRO A 92 23.74 -10.87 17.88
CA PRO A 92 23.46 -10.20 19.14
C PRO A 92 24.80 -9.81 19.78
N THR A 93 25.60 -8.99 19.08
CA THR A 93 26.76 -8.37 19.70
C THR A 93 26.27 -7.60 20.90
N ARG A 94 26.70 -8.09 22.06
CA ARG A 94 26.74 -7.43 23.35
C ARG A 94 26.99 -5.94 23.09
N SER A 95 26.09 -5.11 23.59
CA SER A 95 26.34 -3.68 23.77
C SER A 95 27.63 -3.55 24.59
N MET A 96 28.76 -3.42 23.92
CA MET A 96 29.96 -2.88 24.51
C MET A 96 30.01 -1.45 24.03
N LEU A 97 29.91 -0.57 25.01
CA LEU A 97 30.52 0.74 24.96
C LEU A 97 31.93 0.58 24.40
N ASP A 98 32.14 0.79 23.11
CA ASP A 98 33.46 1.08 22.54
C ASP A 98 33.77 2.56 22.78
N HIS A 99 33.79 2.94 24.06
CA HIS A 99 34.50 4.12 24.51
C HIS A 99 35.60 3.66 25.45
N ILE A 100 36.79 4.20 25.17
CA ILE A 100 38.05 4.12 25.92
C ILE A 100 38.96 2.98 25.44
N PHE A 101 39.71 3.28 24.38
CA PHE A 101 41.17 3.20 24.43
C PHE A 101 41.77 4.02 23.27
N VAL A 102 42.31 5.21 23.54
CA VAL A 102 43.58 5.66 22.95
C VAL A 102 44.29 6.56 23.96
N ALA A 103 45.49 6.10 24.34
CA ALA A 103 46.66 6.76 24.92
C ALA A 103 46.52 7.53 26.25
#